data_AF-A0A7I7UGQ4-F1
#
_entry.id   AF-A0A7I7UGQ4-F1
#
_cell.length_a   1.000
_cell.length_b   1.000
_cell.length_c   1.000
_cell.angle_alpha   90.00
_cell.angle_beta   90.00
_cell.angle_gamma   90.00
#
_symmetry.space_group_name_H-M   'P 1'
#
loop_
_entity.id
_entity.type
_entity.pdbx_description
1 polymer ?
#
loop_
_entity_poly.entity_id
_entity_poly.type
_entity_poly.pdbx_seq_one_letter_code
_entity_poly.pdbx_strand_id
1 'polypeptide(L)'
;MSAAEEAVLIPGATVFKRINPFYPLIATNYPVIGIHFHDDDDPQVVDYSQNALASEWALRDGVKQADIAVRQIDGKVVVIGESMGAMVASRLAAKLAADPDAPSTDDIRFVLIAPPEAGVAEWFKEGTYIPVLNYRISRIAESPYPTTIVIGEYDGWADPPDRPWNLISSANALMGIVYVHGPPIAAGDPETLSPENTTTHTNGAGGIVTTHFVPTQNLPLTQVFRDVGVPGVLVDRVDQVVRPIVDAGYVRHDRPGDRRPYLRDGALHRNVQSQQQARAQSRESREDTVDVGEPASTGRLLDRISVDTDPEKSEKTAAEPEAPASDPQTPSESTDGDG
;
A
#
# COMPACT_ATOMS: atom_id res chain seq x y z
N MET A 1 12.52 19.70 33.36
CA MET A 1 12.46 18.31 32.89
C MET A 1 11.34 18.30 31.85
N SER A 2 11.61 17.88 30.61
CA SER A 2 10.51 17.65 29.65
C SER A 2 9.59 16.61 30.25
N ALA A 3 8.27 16.80 30.19
CA ALA A 3 7.34 15.73 30.51
C ALA A 3 7.68 14.50 29.63
N ALA A 4 7.52 13.30 30.18
CA ALA A 4 7.60 12.06 29.41
C ALA A 4 6.49 12.08 28.34
N GLU A 5 6.74 11.46 27.19
CA GLU A 5 5.73 11.33 26.14
C GLU A 5 4.69 10.29 26.57
N GLU A 6 3.41 10.67 26.57
CA GLU A 6 2.29 9.77 26.89
C GLU A 6 1.79 9.07 25.61
N ALA A 7 1.30 7.84 25.74
CA ALA A 7 0.87 7.03 24.60
C ALA A 7 -0.64 6.79 24.59
N VAL A 8 -1.27 7.07 23.44
CA VAL A 8 -2.68 6.75 23.17
C VAL A 8 -2.74 5.59 22.18
N LEU A 9 -3.19 4.42 22.64
CA LEU A 9 -3.25 3.20 21.85
C LEU A 9 -4.66 2.98 21.30
N ILE A 10 -4.76 2.76 20.00
CA ILE A 10 -6.03 2.54 19.29
C ILE A 10 -6.05 1.11 18.74
N PRO A 11 -6.77 0.18 19.40
CA PRO A 11 -6.81 -1.21 18.97
C PRO A 11 -7.44 -1.42 17.60
N GLY A 12 -7.07 -2.53 16.96
CA GLY A 12 -7.68 -2.99 15.71
C GLY A 12 -9.14 -3.42 15.83
N ALA A 13 -9.66 -3.96 14.73
CA ALA A 13 -11.06 -4.37 14.65
C ALA A 13 -11.32 -5.64 15.47
N THR A 14 -12.46 -5.66 16.16
CA THR A 14 -12.98 -6.83 16.87
C THR A 14 -14.43 -7.03 16.46
N VAL A 15 -14.69 -8.03 15.62
CA VAL A 15 -16.05 -8.35 15.20
C VAL A 15 -16.89 -8.74 16.43
N PHE A 16 -18.06 -8.10 16.56
CA PHE A 16 -18.99 -8.33 17.67
C PHE A 16 -18.37 -8.17 19.07
N LYS A 17 -17.41 -7.25 19.26
CA LYS A 17 -16.71 -6.96 20.53
C LYS A 17 -17.56 -7.15 21.79
N ARG A 18 -18.76 -6.57 21.85
CA ARG A 18 -19.66 -6.60 23.03
C ARG A 18 -20.21 -7.99 23.39
N ILE A 19 -20.27 -8.92 22.44
CA ILE A 19 -20.81 -10.28 22.64
C ILE A 19 -19.77 -11.36 22.31
N ASN A 20 -18.55 -10.99 21.95
CA ASN A 20 -17.48 -11.92 21.63
C ASN A 20 -16.89 -12.49 22.94
N PRO A 21 -17.07 -13.80 23.23
CA PRO A 21 -16.60 -14.39 24.48
C PRO A 21 -15.07 -14.43 24.61
N PHE A 22 -14.34 -14.26 23.50
CA PHE A 22 -12.88 -14.22 23.49
C PHE A 22 -12.32 -12.80 23.58
N TYR A 23 -13.16 -11.76 23.53
CA TYR A 23 -12.71 -10.37 23.61
C TYR A 23 -11.83 -10.09 24.84
N PRO A 24 -12.13 -10.59 26.06
CA PRO A 24 -11.25 -10.36 27.21
C PRO A 24 -9.81 -10.86 27.01
N LEU A 25 -9.61 -11.96 26.26
CA LEU A 25 -8.29 -12.49 25.92
C LEU A 25 -7.59 -11.68 24.82
N ILE A 26 -8.36 -11.09 23.90
CA ILE A 26 -7.81 -10.19 22.88
C ILE A 26 -7.33 -8.89 23.54
N ALA A 27 -8.15 -8.34 24.45
CA ALA A 27 -7.89 -7.08 25.11
C ALA A 27 -6.64 -7.12 26.02
N THR A 28 -6.20 -8.29 26.49
CA THR A 28 -4.96 -8.39 27.29
C THR A 28 -3.71 -8.01 26.49
N ASN A 29 -3.79 -8.03 25.16
CA ASN A 29 -2.66 -7.68 24.30
C ASN A 29 -2.70 -6.21 23.83
N TYR A 30 -3.72 -5.43 24.19
CA TYR A 30 -3.78 -4.02 23.77
C TYR A 30 -2.68 -3.14 24.37
N PRO A 31 -2.24 -3.32 25.62
CA PRO A 31 -1.15 -2.52 26.18
C PRO A 31 0.21 -2.74 25.51
N VAL A 32 0.39 -3.80 24.70
CA VAL A 32 1.64 -4.06 23.98
C VAL A 32 1.63 -3.55 22.53
N ILE A 33 0.56 -2.87 22.11
CA ILE A 33 0.48 -2.29 20.76
C ILE A 33 1.54 -1.20 20.63
N GLY A 34 2.49 -1.43 19.71
CA GLY A 34 3.54 -0.46 19.41
C GLY A 34 4.50 -0.22 20.57
N ILE A 35 4.78 -1.26 21.37
CA ILE A 35 5.66 -1.20 22.54
C ILE A 35 7.09 -0.70 22.25
N HIS A 36 7.54 -0.73 21.00
CA HIS A 36 8.83 -0.17 20.56
C HIS A 36 8.72 1.27 20.03
N PHE A 37 7.55 1.89 20.16
CA PHE A 37 7.28 3.25 19.68
C PHE A 37 6.91 4.21 20.81
N HIS A 38 6.95 3.78 22.08
CA HIS A 38 6.75 4.64 23.25
C HIS A 38 7.43 4.02 24.48
N ASP A 39 7.81 4.87 25.44
CA ASP A 39 8.37 4.47 26.74
C ASP A 39 7.35 4.66 27.89
N ASP A 40 6.08 4.92 27.55
CA ASP A 40 5.00 5.11 28.54
C ASP A 40 4.63 3.78 29.23
N ASP A 41 4.77 3.76 30.56
CA ASP A 41 4.48 2.62 31.43
C ASP A 41 2.96 2.40 31.63
N ASP A 42 2.12 3.42 31.42
CA ASP A 42 0.65 3.35 31.61
C ASP A 42 -0.11 3.94 30.40
N PRO A 43 0.03 3.31 29.22
CA PRO A 43 -0.53 3.86 27.99
C PRO A 43 -2.07 3.84 28.01
N GLN A 44 -2.70 4.92 27.55
CA GLN A 44 -4.14 5.04 27.47
C GLN A 44 -4.69 4.25 26.26
N VAL A 45 -5.45 3.19 26.53
CA VAL A 45 -6.14 2.41 25.48
C VAL A 45 -7.50 3.02 25.15
N VAL A 46 -7.73 3.35 23.88
CA VAL A 46 -9.00 3.91 23.39
C VAL A 46 -10.08 2.84 23.32
N ASP A 47 -11.13 2.99 24.14
CA ASP A 47 -12.33 2.16 24.08
C ASP A 47 -13.32 2.71 23.04
N TYR A 48 -13.41 2.02 21.91
CA TYR A 48 -14.38 2.32 20.85
C TYR A 48 -15.04 1.06 20.31
N SER A 49 -16.01 1.24 19.41
CA SER A 49 -16.78 0.20 18.73
C SER A 49 -15.97 -1.00 18.21
N GLN A 50 -14.89 -0.76 17.47
CA GLN A 50 -14.08 -1.78 16.77
C GLN A 50 -14.85 -2.70 15.80
N ASN A 51 -16.12 -2.42 15.49
CA ASN A 51 -16.94 -3.33 14.69
C ASN A 51 -16.61 -3.26 13.19
N ALA A 52 -15.86 -4.26 12.69
CA ALA A 52 -15.48 -4.38 11.27
C ALA A 52 -16.67 -4.37 10.29
N LEU A 53 -17.83 -4.90 10.69
CA LEU A 53 -19.02 -4.97 9.82
C LEU A 53 -19.80 -3.65 9.75
N ALA A 54 -19.44 -2.69 10.58
CA ALA A 54 -20.00 -1.35 10.62
C ALA A 54 -18.86 -0.32 10.63
N SER A 55 -17.90 -0.48 9.73
CA SER A 55 -16.61 0.22 9.74
C SER A 55 -16.77 1.74 9.77
N GLU A 56 -17.64 2.34 8.96
CA GLU A 56 -17.87 3.80 9.00
C GLU A 56 -18.29 4.30 10.39
N TRP A 57 -19.15 3.54 11.09
CA TRP A 57 -19.55 3.89 12.44
C TRP A 57 -18.40 3.67 13.43
N ALA A 58 -17.68 2.56 13.32
CA ALA A 58 -16.55 2.26 14.18
C ALA A 58 -15.42 3.30 14.05
N LEU A 59 -15.10 3.72 12.83
CA LEU A 59 -14.10 4.75 12.56
C LEU A 59 -14.50 6.11 13.16
N ARG A 60 -15.76 6.53 12.99
CA ARG A 60 -16.26 7.79 13.59
C ARG A 60 -16.22 7.77 15.12
N ASP A 61 -16.64 6.67 15.72
CA ASP A 61 -16.59 6.49 17.17
C ASP A 61 -15.14 6.49 17.66
N GLY A 62 -14.25 5.74 17.00
CA GLY A 62 -12.82 5.70 17.31
C GLY A 62 -12.17 7.09 17.25
N VAL A 63 -12.41 7.86 16.18
CA VAL A 63 -11.85 9.22 16.05
C VAL A 63 -12.36 10.13 17.18
N LYS A 64 -13.62 9.99 17.57
CA LYS A 64 -14.18 10.77 18.68
C LYS A 64 -13.52 10.42 20.00
N GLN A 65 -13.35 9.13 20.31
CA GLN A 65 -12.78 8.70 21.59
C GLN A 65 -11.28 9.00 21.67
N ALA A 66 -10.56 8.84 20.56
CA ALA A 66 -9.14 9.16 20.49
C ALA A 66 -8.87 10.68 20.60
N ASP A 67 -9.72 11.52 20.01
CA ASP A 67 -9.66 12.98 20.18
C ASP A 67 -9.89 13.40 21.64
N ILE A 68 -10.83 12.75 22.34
CA ILE A 68 -11.05 12.97 23.79
C ILE A 68 -9.80 12.59 24.59
N ALA A 69 -9.20 11.42 24.31
CA ALA A 69 -8.00 10.95 24.99
C ALA A 69 -6.82 11.91 24.80
N VAL A 70 -6.50 12.26 23.55
CA VAL A 70 -5.41 13.18 23.22
C VAL A 70 -5.57 14.54 23.91
N ARG A 71 -6.79 15.07 24.00
CA ARG A 71 -7.05 16.38 24.64
C ARG A 71 -7.01 16.37 26.17
N GLN A 72 -6.93 15.20 26.80
CA GLN A 72 -6.75 15.08 28.25
C GLN A 72 -5.28 15.10 28.66
N ILE A 73 -4.36 15.01 27.70
CA ILE A 73 -2.92 14.94 27.91
C ILE A 73 -2.33 16.35 27.78
N ASP A 74 -1.73 16.83 28.87
CA ASP A 74 -0.98 18.09 28.89
C ASP A 74 0.50 17.82 28.59
N GLY A 75 0.85 17.65 27.30
CA GLY A 75 2.24 17.41 26.92
C GLY A 75 2.43 16.74 25.57
N LYS A 76 3.57 16.05 25.44
CA LYS A 76 3.90 15.27 24.24
C LYS A 76 3.10 13.98 24.21
N VAL A 77 2.54 13.66 23.04
CA VAL A 77 1.72 12.48 22.85
C VAL A 77 2.10 11.73 21.58
N VAL A 78 2.15 10.40 21.69
CA VAL A 78 2.20 9.49 20.55
C VAL A 78 0.87 8.78 20.41
N VAL A 79 0.24 8.90 19.24
CA VAL A 79 -0.99 8.18 18.91
C VAL A 79 -0.64 6.98 18.05
N ILE A 80 -0.88 5.77 18.58
CA ILE A 80 -0.52 4.51 17.94
C ILE A 80 -1.79 3.77 17.58
N GLY A 81 -2.02 3.55 16.29
CA GLY A 81 -3.14 2.76 15.80
C GLY A 81 -2.69 1.48 15.12
N GLU A 82 -3.35 0.37 15.41
CA GLU A 82 -3.11 -0.93 14.77
C GLU A 82 -4.29 -1.33 13.89
N SER A 83 -4.06 -1.77 12.65
CA SER A 83 -5.10 -2.25 11.74
C SER A 83 -6.22 -1.20 11.53
N MET A 84 -7.48 -1.49 11.91
CA MET A 84 -8.56 -0.49 11.93
C MET A 84 -8.24 0.72 12.83
N GLY A 85 -7.50 0.54 13.92
CA GLY A 85 -7.02 1.63 14.77
C GLY A 85 -6.06 2.55 14.03
N ALA A 86 -5.26 2.05 13.09
CA ALA A 86 -4.42 2.89 12.22
C ALA A 86 -5.26 3.79 11.31
N MET A 87 -6.39 3.27 10.81
CA MET A 87 -7.36 4.06 10.02
C MET A 87 -8.01 5.16 10.87
N VAL A 88 -8.26 4.89 12.17
CA VAL A 88 -8.74 5.89 13.14
C VAL A 88 -7.65 6.94 13.40
N ALA A 89 -6.42 6.53 13.69
CA ALA A 89 -5.29 7.43 13.96
C ALA A 89 -5.02 8.37 12.77
N SER A 90 -5.01 7.84 11.54
CA SER A 90 -4.85 8.66 10.33
C SER A 90 -5.96 9.71 10.18
N ARG A 91 -7.22 9.34 10.45
CA ARG A 91 -8.35 10.29 10.43
C ARG A 91 -8.28 11.29 11.57
N LEU A 92 -7.77 10.91 12.75
CA LEU A 92 -7.55 11.83 13.85
C LEU A 92 -6.50 12.88 13.49
N ALA A 93 -5.38 12.48 12.87
CA ALA A 93 -4.36 13.41 12.40
C ALA A 93 -4.94 14.45 11.42
N ALA A 94 -5.75 14.00 10.46
CA ALA A 94 -6.44 14.90 9.54
C ALA A 94 -7.47 15.81 10.23
N LYS A 95 -8.20 15.29 11.23
CA LYS A 95 -9.14 16.08 12.03
C LYS A 95 -8.43 17.19 12.81
N LEU A 96 -7.34 16.85 13.51
CA LEU A 96 -6.55 17.81 14.27
C LEU A 96 -5.90 18.85 13.36
N ALA A 97 -5.41 18.45 12.18
CA ALA A 97 -4.85 19.39 11.21
C ALA A 97 -5.83 20.47 10.73
N ALA A 98 -7.13 20.19 10.80
CA ALA A 98 -8.20 21.13 10.45
C ALA A 98 -8.75 21.92 11.64
N ASP A 99 -8.27 21.66 12.86
CA ASP A 99 -8.76 22.27 14.09
C ASP A 99 -7.85 23.44 14.52
N PRO A 100 -8.40 24.66 14.72
CA PRO A 100 -7.60 25.82 15.14
C PRO A 100 -7.02 25.69 16.55
N ASP A 101 -7.61 24.84 17.39
CA ASP A 101 -7.19 24.60 18.77
C ASP A 101 -6.41 23.27 18.90
N ALA A 102 -5.83 22.78 17.81
CA ALA A 102 -5.09 21.53 17.79
C ALA A 102 -3.73 21.65 18.50
N PRO A 103 -3.21 20.53 19.06
CA PRO A 103 -1.84 20.47 19.56
C PRO A 103 -0.82 20.81 18.48
N SER A 104 0.31 21.38 18.90
CA SER A 104 1.45 21.65 18.03
C SER A 104 1.94 20.39 17.34
N THR A 105 2.43 20.52 16.10
CA THR A 105 3.08 19.42 15.37
C THR A 105 4.35 18.89 16.06
N ASP A 106 4.92 19.65 16.98
CA ASP A 106 6.07 19.25 17.80
C ASP A 106 5.67 18.45 19.06
N ASP A 107 4.39 18.48 19.42
CA ASP A 107 3.84 17.86 20.63
C ASP A 107 3.07 16.57 20.33
N ILE A 108 2.74 16.28 19.06
CA ILE A 108 2.04 15.05 18.69
C ILE A 108 2.64 14.40 17.45
N ARG A 109 2.78 13.07 17.51
CA ARG A 109 3.14 12.22 16.38
C ARG A 109 2.25 10.99 16.28
N PHE A 110 2.18 10.40 15.09
CA PHE A 110 1.34 9.26 14.78
C PHE A 110 2.16 8.03 14.40
N VAL A 111 1.70 6.85 14.79
CA VAL A 111 2.24 5.56 14.37
C VAL A 111 1.09 4.69 13.87
N LEU A 112 1.18 4.27 12.61
CA LEU A 112 0.18 3.49 11.89
C LEU A 112 0.73 2.09 11.64
N ILE A 113 0.28 1.11 12.41
CA ILE A 113 0.75 -0.27 12.34
C ILE A 113 -0.24 -1.09 11.51
N ALA A 114 0.28 -1.77 10.49
CA ALA A 114 -0.48 -2.59 9.56
C ALA A 114 -1.77 -1.91 9.00
N PRO A 115 -1.71 -0.66 8.51
CA PRO A 115 -2.89 0.04 8.03
C PRO A 115 -3.45 -0.63 6.75
N PRO A 116 -4.71 -1.11 6.74
CA PRO A 116 -5.32 -1.67 5.53
C PRO A 116 -5.41 -0.66 4.37
N GLU A 117 -5.41 0.64 4.71
CA GLU A 117 -5.43 1.75 3.75
C GLU A 117 -4.11 1.96 2.99
N ALA A 118 -3.00 1.34 3.44
CA ALA A 118 -1.75 1.24 2.68
C ALA A 118 -1.63 -0.06 1.86
N GLY A 119 -2.50 -1.05 2.13
CA GLY A 119 -2.45 -2.37 1.52
C GLY A 119 -3.70 -2.69 0.70
N VAL A 120 -4.60 -3.51 1.25
CA VAL A 120 -5.75 -4.06 0.50
C VAL A 120 -6.68 -2.99 -0.07
N ALA A 121 -6.75 -1.81 0.56
CA ALA A 121 -7.52 -0.70 0.03
C ALA A 121 -7.00 -0.23 -1.34
N GLU A 122 -5.71 -0.41 -1.64
CA GLU A 122 -5.12 -0.07 -2.94
C GLU A 122 -5.62 -0.95 -4.08
N TRP A 123 -6.23 -2.12 -3.82
CA TRP A 123 -6.85 -2.91 -4.88
C TRP A 123 -8.07 -2.24 -5.51
N PHE A 124 -8.70 -1.32 -4.77
CA PHE A 124 -9.94 -0.68 -5.16
C PHE A 124 -9.72 0.79 -5.46
N LYS A 125 -10.54 1.34 -6.35
CA LYS A 125 -10.59 2.78 -6.57
C LYS A 125 -11.03 3.49 -5.29
N GLU A 126 -10.38 4.60 -4.94
CA GLU A 126 -10.85 5.44 -3.82
C GLU A 126 -12.32 5.83 -4.01
N GLY A 127 -13.10 5.76 -2.92
CA GLY A 127 -14.54 5.94 -2.96
C GLY A 127 -15.35 4.68 -3.30
N THR A 128 -14.73 3.54 -3.59
CA THR A 128 -15.47 2.28 -3.78
C THR A 128 -16.17 1.89 -2.48
N TYR A 129 -17.45 1.53 -2.55
CA TYR A 129 -18.20 1.08 -1.37
C TYR A 129 -18.14 -0.45 -1.23
N ILE A 130 -17.77 -0.92 -0.04
CA ILE A 130 -17.70 -2.35 0.31
C ILE A 130 -18.90 -2.69 1.21
N PRO A 131 -19.98 -3.30 0.67
CA PRO A 131 -21.23 -3.45 1.42
C PRO A 131 -21.10 -4.28 2.70
N VAL A 132 -20.30 -5.35 2.68
CA VAL A 132 -20.13 -6.27 3.83
C VAL A 132 -19.49 -5.59 5.04
N LEU A 133 -18.63 -4.61 4.80
CA LEU A 133 -17.94 -3.86 5.87
C LEU A 133 -18.67 -2.57 6.25
N ASN A 134 -19.64 -2.14 5.43
CA ASN A 134 -20.19 -0.79 5.45
C ASN A 134 -19.04 0.24 5.54
N TYR A 135 -18.19 0.22 4.50
CA TYR A 135 -16.97 1.02 4.42
C TYR A 135 -16.82 1.59 3.01
N ARG A 136 -16.41 2.85 2.90
CA ARG A 136 -15.99 3.45 1.64
C ARG A 136 -14.47 3.55 1.62
N ILE A 137 -13.86 2.91 0.62
CA ILE A 137 -12.39 2.88 0.44
C ILE A 137 -11.84 4.30 0.49
N SER A 138 -10.82 4.50 1.32
CA SER A 138 -10.05 5.74 1.43
C SER A 138 -8.55 5.44 1.43
N ARG A 139 -7.73 6.48 1.50
CA ARG A 139 -6.28 6.43 1.64
C ARG A 139 -5.88 6.97 3.01
N ILE A 140 -4.64 6.69 3.41
CA ILE A 140 -4.06 7.34 4.58
C ILE A 140 -4.10 8.85 4.34
N ALA A 141 -4.75 9.57 5.24
CA ALA A 141 -4.93 11.00 5.13
C ALA A 141 -3.58 11.72 5.32
N GLU A 142 -3.32 12.71 4.48
CA GLU A 142 -2.18 13.61 4.66
C GLU A 142 -2.44 14.58 5.82
N SER A 143 -1.42 14.87 6.60
CA SER A 143 -1.46 15.82 7.71
C SER A 143 -0.07 16.42 7.95
N PRO A 144 0.04 17.58 8.61
CA PRO A 144 1.34 18.17 8.96
C PRO A 144 2.04 17.42 10.10
N TYR A 145 1.37 16.49 10.77
CA TYR A 145 1.92 15.73 11.89
C TYR A 145 2.91 14.66 11.42
N PRO A 146 4.06 14.51 12.11
CA PRO A 146 4.97 13.40 11.86
C PRO A 146 4.24 12.06 11.98
N THR A 147 4.36 11.22 10.94
CA THR A 147 3.66 9.95 10.86
C THR A 147 4.64 8.82 10.53
N THR A 148 4.64 7.78 11.37
CA THR A 148 5.35 6.53 11.11
C THR A 148 4.36 5.49 10.60
N ILE A 149 4.68 4.78 9.54
CA ILE A 149 3.87 3.68 9.00
C ILE A 149 4.70 2.40 9.11
N VAL A 150 4.11 1.33 9.66
CA VAL A 150 4.76 0.03 9.79
C VAL A 150 3.99 -1.01 9.00
N ILE A 151 4.65 -1.66 8.05
CA ILE A 151 4.07 -2.68 7.18
C ILE A 151 4.92 -3.94 7.31
N GLY A 152 4.32 -5.08 7.68
CA GLY A 152 5.02 -6.35 7.62
C GLY A 152 4.88 -7.01 6.25
N GLU A 153 5.97 -7.60 5.78
CA GLU A 153 6.02 -8.32 4.52
C GLU A 153 4.99 -9.47 4.54
N TYR A 154 4.19 -9.52 3.47
CA TYR A 154 3.10 -10.48 3.28
C TYR A 154 1.96 -10.39 4.30
N ASP A 155 1.83 -9.29 5.05
CA ASP A 155 0.61 -9.01 5.82
C ASP A 155 -0.60 -8.99 4.88
N GLY A 156 -1.59 -9.86 5.11
CA GLY A 156 -2.74 -9.96 4.20
C GLY A 156 -3.65 -8.73 4.13
N TRP A 157 -3.53 -7.79 5.07
CA TRP A 157 -4.26 -6.52 5.08
C TRP A 157 -3.39 -5.34 4.62
N ALA A 158 -2.15 -5.28 5.10
CA ALA A 158 -1.26 -4.14 4.87
C ALA A 158 -0.26 -4.33 3.72
N ASP A 159 0.06 -5.57 3.36
CA ASP A 159 0.92 -5.94 2.22
C ASP A 159 0.34 -7.13 1.41
N PRO A 160 -0.90 -7.02 0.89
CA PRO A 160 -1.46 -8.06 0.05
C PRO A 160 -0.80 -8.05 -1.34
N PRO A 161 -0.79 -9.19 -2.06
CA PRO A 161 -0.18 -9.25 -3.39
C PRO A 161 -0.90 -8.32 -4.36
N ASP A 162 -0.15 -7.46 -5.05
CA ASP A 162 -0.68 -6.66 -6.17
C ASP A 162 -1.03 -7.54 -7.39
N ARG A 163 -0.73 -8.84 -7.37
CA ARG A 163 -1.22 -9.83 -8.33
C ARG A 163 -2.05 -10.90 -7.61
N PRO A 164 -3.30 -10.59 -7.21
CA PRO A 164 -4.12 -11.51 -6.42
C PRO A 164 -4.44 -12.83 -7.16
N TRP A 165 -4.24 -12.90 -8.47
CA TRP A 165 -4.35 -14.14 -9.25
C TRP A 165 -3.13 -15.07 -9.11
N ASN A 166 -2.02 -14.62 -8.52
CA ASN A 166 -0.98 -15.54 -8.04
C ASN A 166 -1.48 -16.21 -6.76
N LEU A 167 -2.14 -17.36 -6.94
CA LEU A 167 -2.85 -18.05 -5.85
C LEU A 167 -1.93 -18.48 -4.70
N ILE A 168 -0.64 -18.72 -4.96
CA ILE A 168 0.33 -19.06 -3.92
C ILE A 168 0.66 -17.82 -3.08
N SER A 169 0.88 -16.67 -3.71
CA SER A 169 1.04 -15.40 -3.00
C SER A 169 -0.20 -15.04 -2.19
N SER A 170 -1.39 -15.21 -2.77
CA SER A 170 -2.65 -14.95 -2.07
C SER A 170 -2.85 -15.89 -0.88
N ALA A 171 -2.52 -17.18 -1.02
CA ALA A 171 -2.54 -18.12 0.09
C ALA A 171 -1.53 -17.74 1.19
N ASN A 172 -0.32 -17.31 0.80
CA ASN A 172 0.68 -16.83 1.74
C ASN A 172 0.22 -15.59 2.50
N ALA A 173 -0.35 -14.60 1.82
CA ALA A 173 -0.89 -13.40 2.45
C ALA A 173 -2.07 -13.69 3.39
N LEU A 174 -2.93 -14.67 3.04
CA LEU A 174 -3.98 -15.19 3.93
C LEU A 174 -3.39 -15.75 5.23
N MET A 175 -2.30 -16.52 5.15
CA MET A 175 -1.57 -16.98 6.34
C MET A 175 -0.86 -15.82 7.05
N GLY A 176 -0.47 -14.77 6.31
CA GLY A 176 0.04 -13.52 6.87
C GLY A 176 -0.95 -12.80 7.77
N ILE A 177 -2.27 -12.94 7.56
CA ILE A 177 -3.28 -12.43 8.51
C ILE A 177 -3.12 -13.08 9.90
N VAL A 178 -2.65 -14.33 9.96
CA VAL A 178 -2.51 -15.08 11.21
C VAL A 178 -1.12 -14.89 11.83
N TYR A 179 -0.07 -14.96 11.01
CA TYR A 179 1.32 -15.02 11.48
C TYR A 179 2.07 -13.70 11.44
N VAL A 180 1.53 -12.70 10.74
CA VAL A 180 2.19 -11.41 10.50
C VAL A 180 1.32 -10.28 11.06
N HIS A 181 0.04 -10.22 10.68
CA HIS A 181 -0.86 -9.13 11.07
C HIS A 181 -1.04 -9.02 12.58
N GLY A 182 -0.87 -7.81 13.10
CA GLY A 182 -1.17 -7.44 14.48
C GLY A 182 0.04 -7.49 15.42
N PRO A 183 -0.04 -8.17 16.60
CA PRO A 183 1.02 -8.17 17.61
C PRO A 183 2.44 -8.56 17.11
N PRO A 184 2.62 -9.52 16.17
CA PRO A 184 3.94 -9.85 15.64
C PRO A 184 4.63 -8.70 14.89
N ILE A 185 3.89 -7.88 14.13
CA ILE A 185 4.43 -6.64 13.54
C ILE A 185 4.51 -5.53 14.60
N ALA A 186 3.52 -5.42 15.49
CA ALA A 186 3.48 -4.37 16.49
C ALA A 186 4.63 -4.46 17.52
N ALA A 187 5.20 -5.65 17.70
CA ALA A 187 6.40 -5.94 18.49
C ALA A 187 7.70 -5.91 17.65
N GLY A 188 7.65 -5.53 16.38
CA GLY A 188 8.85 -5.32 15.58
C GLY A 188 9.57 -4.06 16.01
N ASP A 189 10.85 -4.17 16.36
CA ASP A 189 11.68 -3.03 16.72
C ASP A 189 12.21 -2.34 15.45
N PRO A 190 11.76 -1.11 15.13
CA PRO A 190 12.22 -0.39 13.96
C PRO A 190 13.72 -0.09 13.97
N GLU A 191 14.37 -0.04 15.14
CA GLU A 191 15.83 0.17 15.24
C GLU A 191 16.64 -1.02 14.72
N THR A 192 16.03 -2.20 14.66
CA THR A 192 16.67 -3.41 14.13
C THR A 192 16.55 -3.53 12.60
N LEU A 193 15.78 -2.65 11.96
CA LEU A 193 15.57 -2.70 10.51
C LEU A 193 16.77 -2.13 9.76
N SER A 194 17.16 -2.82 8.68
CA SER A 194 18.11 -2.28 7.71
C SER A 194 17.61 -0.92 7.17
N PRO A 195 18.49 0.07 6.94
CA PRO A 195 18.10 1.37 6.38
C PRO A 195 17.34 1.27 5.05
N GLU A 196 17.62 0.24 4.24
CA GLU A 196 16.94 -0.04 2.97
C GLU A 196 15.44 -0.37 3.11
N ASN A 197 15.03 -0.83 4.29
CA ASN A 197 13.64 -1.12 4.64
C ASN A 197 12.91 0.10 5.23
N THR A 198 13.58 1.25 5.29
CA THR A 198 12.98 2.49 5.77
C THR A 198 13.00 3.54 4.67
N THR A 199 11.85 4.14 4.42
CA THR A 199 11.72 5.26 3.47
C THR A 199 11.12 6.46 4.17
N THR A 200 11.54 7.66 3.79
CA THR A 200 11.01 8.91 4.33
C THR A 200 10.66 9.86 3.21
N HIS A 201 9.51 10.51 3.30
CA HIS A 201 9.10 11.57 2.39
C HIS A 201 8.26 12.63 3.11
N THR A 202 8.10 13.79 2.49
CA THR A 202 7.17 14.83 2.96
C THR A 202 5.88 14.72 2.17
N ASN A 203 4.73 14.63 2.86
CA ASN A 203 3.42 14.57 2.22
C ASN A 203 2.93 15.94 1.74
N GLY A 204 1.80 16.00 1.03
CA GLY A 204 1.24 17.24 0.50
C GLY A 204 0.83 18.27 1.56
N ALA A 205 0.65 17.86 2.82
CA ALA A 205 0.36 18.74 3.96
C ALA A 205 1.63 19.21 4.71
N GLY A 206 2.83 18.84 4.24
CA GLY A 206 4.11 19.24 4.84
C GLY A 206 4.59 18.35 6.00
N GLY A 207 3.83 17.31 6.36
CA GLY A 207 4.22 16.36 7.40
C GLY A 207 5.25 15.34 6.89
N ILE A 208 6.18 14.94 7.76
CA ILE A 208 7.16 13.90 7.48
C ILE A 208 6.51 12.52 7.69
N VAL A 209 6.54 11.70 6.65
CA VAL A 209 6.07 10.31 6.69
C VAL A 209 7.27 9.37 6.57
N THR A 210 7.47 8.54 7.58
CA THR A 210 8.49 7.48 7.60
C THR A 210 7.81 6.13 7.53
N THR A 211 8.13 5.32 6.53
CA THR A 211 7.59 3.97 6.37
C THR A 211 8.67 2.94 6.66
N HIS A 212 8.40 2.07 7.63
CA HIS A 212 9.18 0.89 7.97
C HIS A 212 8.53 -0.36 7.36
N PHE A 213 9.30 -1.08 6.53
CA PHE A 213 8.91 -2.36 5.95
C PHE A 213 9.60 -3.50 6.71
N VAL A 214 8.84 -4.33 7.42
CA VAL A 214 9.37 -5.39 8.28
C VAL A 214 9.39 -6.71 7.50
N PRO A 215 10.57 -7.20 7.07
CA PRO A 215 10.66 -8.44 6.29
C PRO A 215 10.34 -9.67 7.15
N THR A 216 9.81 -10.72 6.52
CA THR A 216 9.56 -12.00 7.18
C THR A 216 10.74 -12.94 6.98
N GLN A 217 11.24 -13.54 8.08
CA GLN A 217 12.27 -14.58 7.97
C GLN A 217 11.73 -15.84 7.26
N ASN A 218 10.54 -16.27 7.67
CA ASN A 218 9.86 -17.45 7.14
C ASN A 218 8.64 -17.03 6.33
N LEU A 219 8.27 -17.82 5.32
CA LEU A 219 6.99 -17.60 4.64
C LEU A 219 5.83 -17.89 5.60
N PRO A 220 4.84 -16.99 5.75
CA PRO A 220 3.63 -17.28 6.52
C PRO A 220 2.94 -18.57 6.08
N LEU A 221 2.96 -18.89 4.78
CA LEU A 221 2.36 -20.11 4.23
C LEU A 221 2.93 -21.39 4.82
N THR A 222 4.22 -21.39 5.15
CA THR A 222 4.92 -22.60 5.61
C THR A 222 5.10 -22.63 7.12
N GLN A 223 4.79 -21.53 7.81
CA GLN A 223 4.90 -21.43 9.27
C GLN A 223 4.11 -22.53 9.99
N VAL A 224 2.92 -22.87 9.49
CA VAL A 224 2.08 -23.96 10.03
C VAL A 224 2.81 -25.31 10.12
N PHE A 225 3.74 -25.60 9.20
CA PHE A 225 4.51 -26.85 9.26
C PHE A 225 5.47 -26.87 10.44
N ARG A 226 6.08 -25.72 10.77
CA ARG A 226 6.93 -25.58 11.95
C ARG A 226 6.11 -25.76 13.23
N ASP A 227 4.91 -25.19 13.27
CA ASP A 227 4.02 -25.27 14.42
C ASP A 227 3.56 -26.71 14.73
N VAL A 228 3.37 -27.55 13.70
CA VAL A 228 3.03 -28.98 13.86
C VAL A 228 4.27 -29.89 14.04
N GLY A 229 5.46 -29.31 14.21
CA GLY A 229 6.68 -30.02 14.59
C GLY A 229 7.53 -30.53 13.42
N VAL A 230 7.29 -30.08 12.18
CA VAL A 230 8.21 -30.38 11.07
C VAL A 230 9.55 -29.68 11.34
N PRO A 231 10.70 -30.36 11.20
CA PRO A 231 12.00 -29.75 11.45
C PRO A 231 12.22 -28.48 10.60
N GLY A 232 12.60 -27.37 11.25
CA GLY A 232 12.77 -26.06 10.61
C GLY A 232 13.64 -26.11 9.36
N VAL A 233 14.80 -26.80 9.42
CA VAL A 233 15.70 -26.99 8.28
C VAL A 233 15.06 -27.62 7.03
N LEU A 234 14.01 -28.43 7.20
CA LEU A 234 13.26 -28.98 6.07
C LEU A 234 12.30 -27.95 5.51
N VAL A 235 11.62 -27.20 6.37
CA VAL A 235 10.70 -26.13 5.97
C VAL A 235 11.46 -24.98 5.31
N ASP A 236 12.65 -24.63 5.79
CA ASP A 236 13.51 -23.58 5.21
C ASP A 236 13.90 -23.91 3.76
N ARG A 237 14.11 -25.19 3.43
CA ARG A 237 14.35 -25.62 2.04
C ARG A 237 13.11 -25.44 1.17
N VAL A 238 11.92 -25.67 1.74
CA VAL A 238 10.65 -25.40 1.05
C VAL A 238 10.50 -23.90 0.83
N ASP A 239 10.80 -23.07 1.84
CA ASP A 239 10.75 -21.61 1.73
C ASP A 239 11.65 -21.09 0.63
N GLN A 240 12.87 -21.61 0.50
CA GLN A 240 13.78 -21.21 -0.58
C GLN A 240 13.21 -21.47 -1.99
N VAL A 241 12.39 -22.51 -2.14
CA VAL A 241 11.75 -22.84 -3.42
C VAL A 241 10.45 -22.07 -3.64
N VAL A 242 9.66 -21.88 -2.57
CA VAL A 242 8.32 -21.27 -2.64
C VAL A 242 8.38 -19.76 -2.61
N ARG A 243 9.37 -19.15 -1.94
CA ARG A 243 9.46 -17.68 -1.78
C ARG A 243 9.53 -16.96 -3.12
N PRO A 244 10.34 -17.38 -4.12
CA PRO A 244 10.30 -16.76 -5.44
C PRO A 244 8.92 -16.82 -6.13
N ILE A 245 8.11 -17.85 -5.84
CA ILE A 245 6.75 -17.99 -6.38
C ILE A 245 5.80 -17.02 -5.67
N VAL A 246 5.94 -16.86 -4.35
CA VAL A 246 5.22 -15.86 -3.56
C VAL A 246 5.60 -14.45 -4.00
N ASP A 247 6.89 -14.15 -4.11
CA ASP A 247 7.44 -12.85 -4.51
C ASP A 247 6.99 -12.45 -5.92
N ALA A 248 6.80 -13.42 -6.81
CA ALA A 248 6.26 -13.18 -8.14
C ALA A 248 4.84 -12.56 -8.13
N GLY A 249 4.13 -12.60 -6.99
CA GLY A 249 2.85 -11.93 -6.77
C GLY A 249 2.95 -10.43 -6.43
N TYR A 250 4.17 -9.90 -6.27
CA TYR A 250 4.40 -8.53 -5.82
C TYR A 250 5.31 -7.77 -6.78
N VAL A 251 4.84 -6.60 -7.24
CA VAL A 251 5.56 -5.74 -8.18
C VAL A 251 6.89 -5.24 -7.64
N ARG A 252 7.06 -5.14 -6.31
CA ARG A 252 8.33 -4.75 -5.67
C ARG A 252 9.49 -5.70 -5.99
N HIS A 253 9.20 -6.97 -6.34
CA HIS A 253 10.21 -7.98 -6.68
C HIS A 253 10.41 -8.12 -8.20
N ASP A 254 9.73 -7.30 -9.00
CA ASP A 254 9.91 -7.30 -10.45
C ASP A 254 11.31 -6.82 -10.82
N ARG A 255 11.89 -7.48 -11.83
CA ARG A 255 13.14 -7.03 -12.44
C ARG A 255 12.87 -5.88 -13.42
N PRO A 256 13.86 -5.01 -13.69
CA PRO A 256 13.76 -4.04 -14.77
C PRO A 256 13.30 -4.70 -16.08
N GLY A 257 12.21 -4.18 -16.66
CA GLY A 257 11.62 -4.68 -17.91
C GLY A 257 10.50 -5.70 -17.75
N ASP A 258 10.12 -6.07 -16.52
CA ASP A 258 8.94 -6.90 -16.28
C ASP A 258 7.66 -6.24 -16.83
N ARG A 259 6.80 -7.05 -17.45
CA ARG A 259 5.58 -6.61 -18.13
C ARG A 259 4.32 -7.19 -17.52
N ARG A 260 4.44 -8.05 -16.51
CA ARG A 260 3.30 -8.68 -15.84
C ARG A 260 2.45 -7.56 -15.22
N PRO A 261 1.14 -7.50 -15.54
CA PRO A 261 0.28 -6.48 -14.96
C PRO A 261 0.20 -6.66 -13.44
N TYR A 262 -0.24 -5.61 -12.75
CA TYR A 262 -0.57 -5.64 -11.32
C TYR A 262 -1.82 -4.80 -11.07
N LEU A 263 -2.57 -5.13 -10.02
CA LEU A 263 -3.79 -4.46 -9.61
C LEU A 263 -3.45 -3.28 -8.69
N ARG A 264 -3.95 -2.10 -9.04
CA ARG A 264 -3.92 -0.92 -8.17
C ARG A 264 -5.07 0.02 -8.56
N ASP A 265 -5.63 0.72 -7.59
CA ASP A 265 -6.72 1.69 -7.75
C ASP A 265 -7.91 1.18 -8.59
N GLY A 266 -8.26 -0.11 -8.44
CA GLY A 266 -9.35 -0.74 -9.20
C GLY A 266 -9.05 -1.02 -10.67
N ALA A 267 -7.80 -0.89 -11.11
CA ALA A 267 -7.38 -1.10 -12.49
C ALA A 267 -6.10 -1.95 -12.59
N LEU A 268 -5.87 -2.52 -13.78
CA LEU A 268 -4.62 -3.21 -14.09
C LEU A 268 -3.60 -2.23 -14.64
N HIS A 269 -2.46 -2.12 -13.96
CA HIS A 269 -1.31 -1.31 -14.32
C HIS A 269 -0.18 -2.16 -14.89
N ARG A 270 0.77 -1.51 -15.57
CA ARG A 270 2.03 -2.13 -16.04
C ARG A 270 3.18 -1.20 -15.70
N ASN A 271 4.33 -1.75 -15.31
CA ASN A 271 5.49 -0.96 -14.90
C ASN A 271 6.24 -0.36 -16.10
N VAL A 272 5.82 0.82 -16.58
CA VAL A 272 6.41 1.49 -17.75
C VAL A 272 7.81 2.05 -17.46
N GLN A 273 8.09 2.47 -16.22
CA GLN A 273 9.42 2.96 -15.82
C GLN A 273 10.49 1.87 -15.89
N SER A 274 10.17 0.65 -15.44
CA SER A 274 11.06 -0.51 -15.59
C SER A 274 11.41 -0.78 -17.06
N GLN A 275 10.49 -0.50 -17.99
CA GLN A 275 10.74 -0.67 -19.43
C GLN A 275 11.66 0.40 -19.98
N GLN A 276 11.55 1.63 -19.50
CA GLN A 276 12.47 2.71 -19.87
C GLN A 276 13.88 2.42 -19.34
N GLN A 277 14.00 1.95 -18.10
CA GLN A 277 15.26 1.52 -17.49
C GLN A 277 15.89 0.34 -18.24
N ALA A 278 15.13 -0.71 -18.55
CA ALA A 278 15.63 -1.85 -19.32
C ALA A 278 16.08 -1.44 -20.74
N ARG A 279 15.37 -0.50 -21.38
CA ARG A 279 15.78 0.06 -22.69
C ARG A 279 17.04 0.90 -22.59
N ALA A 280 17.23 1.66 -21.51
CA ALA A 280 18.45 2.41 -21.27
C ALA A 280 19.65 1.48 -21.04
N GLN A 281 19.51 0.48 -20.17
CA GLN A 281 20.54 -0.54 -19.93
C GLN A 281 20.91 -1.31 -21.21
N SER A 282 19.91 -1.65 -22.03
CA SER A 282 20.15 -2.32 -23.33
C SER A 282 20.90 -1.44 -24.33
N ARG A 283 20.76 -0.11 -24.24
CA ARG A 283 21.49 0.85 -25.10
C ARG A 283 22.92 1.02 -24.63
N GLU A 284 23.14 1.19 -23.33
CA GLU A 284 24.45 1.28 -22.70
C GLU A 284 25.28 0.00 -22.97
N SER A 285 24.68 -1.18 -22.80
CA SER A 285 25.33 -2.46 -23.13
C SER A 285 25.68 -2.61 -24.62
N ARG A 286 24.97 -1.91 -25.51
CA ARG A 286 25.27 -1.93 -26.95
C ARG A 286 26.40 -0.95 -27.29
N GLU A 287 26.45 0.20 -26.64
CA GLU A 287 27.53 1.17 -26.79
C GLU A 287 28.87 0.58 -26.31
N ASP A 288 28.89 -0.18 -25.21
CA ASP A 288 30.09 -0.90 -24.74
C ASP A 288 30.56 -2.03 -25.70
N THR A 289 29.67 -2.56 -26.55
CA THR A 289 30.04 -3.62 -27.52
C THR A 289 30.54 -3.10 -28.87
N VAL A 290 30.48 -1.78 -29.13
CA VAL A 290 30.85 -1.19 -30.43
C VAL A 290 32.34 -0.78 -30.49
N ASP A 291 33.10 -0.86 -29.38
CA ASP A 291 34.53 -0.49 -29.34
C ASP A 291 35.51 -1.68 -29.45
N VAL A 292 35.15 -2.73 -30.22
CA VAL A 292 36.11 -3.76 -30.65
C VAL A 292 36.28 -3.66 -32.16
N GLY A 293 37.39 -3.03 -32.54
CA GLY A 293 37.71 -2.59 -33.91
C GLY A 293 37.49 -3.59 -35.03
N GLU A 294 37.02 -3.06 -36.16
CA GLU A 294 37.01 -3.72 -37.46
C GLU A 294 38.42 -4.17 -37.90
N PRO A 295 38.50 -5.28 -38.65
CA PRO A 295 39.45 -5.35 -39.76
C PRO A 295 38.71 -5.45 -41.09
N ALA A 296 39.12 -4.58 -42.01
CA ALA A 296 38.75 -4.62 -43.42
C ALA A 296 39.35 -5.85 -44.13
N SER A 297 38.57 -6.53 -44.97
CA SER A 297 39.10 -7.27 -46.13
C SER A 297 38.03 -7.60 -47.19
N THR A 298 38.45 -7.35 -48.42
CA THR A 298 37.85 -7.42 -49.76
C THR A 298 37.49 -8.82 -50.29
N GLY A 299 36.50 -8.93 -51.19
CA GLY A 299 36.44 -10.02 -52.18
C GLY A 299 35.09 -10.27 -52.88
N ARG A 300 34.98 -9.96 -54.18
CA ARG A 300 33.84 -10.19 -55.11
C ARG A 300 33.68 -11.65 -55.56
N LEU A 301 32.47 -12.05 -55.97
CA LEU A 301 32.07 -12.58 -57.32
C LEU A 301 30.56 -12.96 -57.29
N LEU A 302 29.62 -12.21 -57.89
CA LEU A 302 29.05 -12.30 -59.25
C LEU A 302 28.38 -13.64 -59.66
N ASP A 303 27.03 -13.63 -59.78
CA ASP A 303 26.25 -14.03 -60.98
C ASP A 303 24.78 -13.61 -60.75
N ARG A 304 24.22 -12.55 -61.37
CA ARG A 304 23.70 -12.39 -62.75
C ARG A 304 22.70 -13.47 -63.19
N ILE A 305 21.40 -13.19 -63.04
CA ILE A 305 20.42 -13.22 -64.14
C ILE A 305 19.44 -12.05 -63.96
N SER A 306 19.48 -11.11 -64.92
CA SER A 306 18.44 -10.12 -65.16
C SER A 306 17.55 -10.62 -66.30
N VAL A 307 16.23 -10.51 -66.15
CA VAL A 307 15.32 -10.29 -67.28
C VAL A 307 14.34 -9.20 -66.86
N ASP A 308 14.50 -8.05 -67.51
CA ASP A 308 13.57 -6.93 -67.54
C ASP A 308 12.25 -7.33 -68.19
N THR A 309 11.13 -6.84 -67.65
CA THR A 309 10.16 -6.05 -68.43
C THR A 309 9.14 -5.36 -67.50
N ASP A 310 9.34 -4.06 -67.30
CA ASP A 310 8.32 -3.03 -67.01
C ASP A 310 7.94 -2.40 -68.39
N PRO A 311 6.99 -1.44 -68.57
CA PRO A 311 6.15 -0.72 -67.60
C PRO A 311 4.70 -0.39 -68.06
N GLU A 312 3.88 0.17 -67.15
CA GLU A 312 2.93 1.31 -67.35
C GLU A 312 2.06 1.44 -66.07
N LYS A 313 2.37 2.34 -65.10
CA LYS A 313 2.01 3.78 -64.98
C LYS A 313 0.52 4.05 -65.30
N SER A 314 -0.32 4.59 -64.41
CA SER A 314 -0.25 5.97 -63.90
C SER A 314 -1.41 6.26 -62.92
N GLU A 315 -1.13 7.12 -61.92
CA GLU A 315 -2.00 8.20 -61.39
C GLU A 315 -3.30 7.84 -60.60
N LYS A 316 -3.84 8.63 -59.65
CA LYS A 316 -3.44 9.77 -58.80
C LYS A 316 -4.71 10.14 -57.98
N THR A 317 -4.54 10.68 -56.77
CA THR A 317 -5.40 11.69 -56.09
C THR A 317 -6.80 11.33 -55.51
N ALA A 318 -6.89 11.61 -54.20
CA ALA A 318 -7.79 12.57 -53.52
C ALA A 318 -9.25 12.25 -53.15
N ALA A 319 -9.53 12.71 -51.92
CA ALA A 319 -10.72 13.44 -51.44
C ALA A 319 -11.81 12.67 -50.67
N GLU A 320 -11.97 13.14 -49.42
CA GLU A 320 -13.18 13.17 -48.59
C GLU A 320 -14.44 13.67 -49.31
N PRO A 321 -15.60 13.52 -48.64
CA PRO A 321 -16.35 14.73 -48.28
C PRO A 321 -16.90 14.75 -46.84
N GLU A 322 -16.80 15.93 -46.20
CA GLU A 322 -17.70 16.46 -45.15
C GLU A 322 -19.16 16.58 -45.69
N ALA A 323 -20.26 16.74 -44.95
CA ALA A 323 -20.65 17.58 -43.80
C ALA A 323 -22.14 17.22 -43.42
N PRO A 324 -22.94 17.95 -42.58
CA PRO A 324 -22.66 19.17 -41.78
C PRO A 324 -23.23 19.21 -40.33
N ALA A 325 -22.96 20.36 -39.71
CA ALA A 325 -23.17 20.88 -38.35
C ALA A 325 -24.62 21.04 -37.83
N SER A 326 -24.76 21.21 -36.49
CA SER A 326 -25.41 22.40 -35.88
C SER A 326 -25.26 22.44 -34.35
N ASP A 327 -24.89 23.63 -33.86
CA ASP A 327 -24.73 24.03 -32.44
C ASP A 327 -26.07 24.21 -31.69
N PRO A 328 -26.04 24.27 -30.34
CA PRO A 328 -27.23 24.43 -29.50
C PRO A 328 -27.57 25.91 -29.20
N GLN A 329 -28.86 26.25 -29.22
CA GLN A 329 -29.41 27.46 -28.61
C GLN A 329 -30.53 27.09 -27.63
N THR A 330 -30.32 27.39 -26.35
CA THR A 330 -31.36 27.72 -25.35
C THR A 330 -31.74 29.21 -25.51
N PRO A 331 -33.00 29.63 -25.23
CA PRO A 331 -33.31 30.08 -23.86
C PRO A 331 -34.77 29.95 -23.37
N SER A 332 -34.87 30.01 -22.02
CA SER A 332 -35.85 30.73 -21.16
C SER A 332 -37.33 30.33 -21.08
N GLU A 333 -37.67 29.86 -19.86
CA GLU A 333 -38.65 30.39 -18.88
C GLU A 333 -40.19 30.27 -19.00
N SER A 334 -40.74 30.12 -17.79
CA SER A 334 -42.08 30.43 -17.26
C SER A 334 -43.21 29.42 -17.56
N THR A 335 -44.11 29.04 -16.64
CA THR A 335 -44.40 29.37 -15.23
C THR A 335 -45.50 28.40 -14.74
N ASP A 336 -45.54 28.19 -13.42
CA ASP A 336 -46.71 27.95 -12.55
C ASP A 336 -47.56 26.66 -12.59
N GLY A 337 -47.85 26.15 -11.39
CA GLY A 337 -49.21 25.73 -11.02
C GLY A 337 -49.36 24.43 -10.22
N ASP A 338 -49.46 24.59 -8.89
CA ASP A 338 -50.13 23.78 -7.85
C ASP A 338 -50.72 22.38 -8.14
N GLY A 339 -50.50 21.49 -7.16
CA GLY A 339 -51.24 20.23 -6.94
C GLY A 339 -50.62 19.38 -5.84
#